data_AF-A0A1X7US29-F1
#
_entry.id   AF-A0A1X7US29-F1
#
_cell.length_a   1.000
_cell.length_b   1.000
_cell.length_c   1.000
_cell.angle_alpha   90.00
_cell.angle_beta   90.00
_cell.angle_gamma   90.00
#
_symmetry.space_group_name_H-M   'P 1'
#
loop_
_entity.id
_entity.type
_entity.pdbx_description
1 polymer ?
#
loop_
_entity_poly.entity_id
_entity_poly.type
_entity_poly.pdbx_seq_one_letter_code
_entity_poly.pdbx_strand_id
1 'polypeptide(L)'
;MTLYDKGYKCVVFVTRPFHRSMARFWSMTGIEPSFTHSIASIYILCFTQLTATSFKILSLTPSVKNGINHTRFYYDTINTYFVEFGALGLLAILVLLFLILLPTLCIFFYRFKWFQKLLDCLHLRKQLLISLGDVFTGPYKNGTENTYDYRFMAGLYLLTRIIILSLLLIGYKLVFAVPIALCISSFLLAAVVLIFRPFYRNLHNFTEFVIAVLFTLFFSAIIPVYMIIVGAVLVFNILVFGIIIPIYMMYHLHKIIKACRSYHKKRVPVVPTEQEQEKDIISLDDNWLADRMENPQEYNERHSCVIPDDVLQGNNQSVITTTAEDLKRPLLDTQN
;
A
#
# COMPACT_ATOMS: atom_id res chain seq x y z
N MET A 1 7.45 -4.89 -53.16
CA MET A 1 7.64 -4.08 -54.39
C MET A 1 6.44 -3.19 -54.73
N THR A 2 5.20 -3.56 -54.40
CA THR A 2 3.94 -2.91 -54.87
C THR A 2 3.70 -1.45 -54.41
N LEU A 3 4.39 -0.94 -53.39
CA LEU A 3 4.27 0.44 -52.92
C LEU A 3 5.24 1.42 -53.61
N TYR A 4 6.33 0.90 -54.21
CA TYR A 4 7.34 1.73 -54.88
C TYR A 4 6.80 2.28 -56.21
N ASP A 5 6.02 1.45 -56.92
CA ASP A 5 5.39 1.82 -58.20
C ASP A 5 4.16 2.73 -58.02
N LYS A 6 3.61 2.84 -56.81
CA LYS A 6 2.47 3.72 -56.48
C LYS A 6 2.86 5.13 -56.02
N GLY A 7 4.11 5.54 -56.21
CA GLY A 7 4.57 6.91 -55.94
C GLY A 7 5.00 7.21 -54.49
N TYR A 8 4.93 6.25 -53.57
CA TYR A 8 5.29 6.43 -52.15
C TYR A 8 6.80 6.26 -51.88
N LYS A 9 7.65 6.91 -52.69
CA LYS A 9 9.12 6.75 -52.61
C LYS A 9 9.68 7.13 -51.23
N CYS A 10 9.16 8.18 -50.61
CA CYS A 10 9.64 8.65 -49.29
C CYS A 10 9.35 7.63 -48.18
N VAL A 11 8.14 7.05 -48.15
CA VAL A 11 7.75 6.02 -47.18
C VAL A 11 8.60 4.76 -47.35
N VAL A 12 8.87 4.34 -48.59
CA VAL A 12 9.74 3.19 -48.86
C VAL A 12 11.19 3.48 -48.45
N PHE A 13 11.67 4.72 -48.60
CA PHE A 13 13.03 5.09 -48.21
C PHE A 13 13.20 5.10 -46.68
N VAL A 14 12.21 5.60 -45.94
CA VAL A 14 12.20 5.58 -44.48
C VAL A 14 12.02 4.17 -43.94
N THR A 15 11.13 3.36 -44.53
CA THR A 15 10.86 1.99 -44.03
C THR A 15 11.91 0.96 -44.46
N ARG A 16 12.69 1.20 -45.51
CA ARG A 16 13.79 0.31 -45.96
C ARG A 16 14.85 0.01 -44.89
N PRO A 17 15.44 1.00 -44.20
CA PRO A 17 16.42 0.73 -43.15
C PRO A 17 15.79 -0.04 -41.99
N PHE A 18 14.56 0.30 -41.57
CA PHE A 18 13.86 -0.46 -40.52
C PHE A 18 13.54 -1.88 -40.96
N HIS A 19 13.06 -2.10 -42.18
CA HIS A 19 12.81 -3.43 -42.72
C HIS A 19 14.11 -4.23 -42.86
N ARG A 20 15.23 -3.60 -43.24
CA ARG A 20 16.52 -4.28 -43.38
C ARG A 20 17.15 -4.61 -42.03
N SER A 21 17.02 -3.72 -41.04
CA SER A 21 17.45 -3.97 -39.66
C SER A 21 16.56 -4.98 -38.97
N MET A 22 15.25 -4.93 -39.19
CA MET A 22 14.30 -5.92 -38.68
C MET A 22 14.52 -7.25 -39.39
N ALA A 23 14.68 -7.31 -40.72
CA ALA A 23 15.03 -8.56 -41.42
C ALA A 23 16.38 -9.12 -40.97
N ARG A 24 17.39 -8.26 -40.70
CA ARG A 24 18.67 -8.68 -40.11
C ARG A 24 18.50 -9.19 -38.70
N PHE A 25 17.73 -8.50 -37.85
CA PHE A 25 17.39 -8.94 -36.50
C PHE A 25 16.68 -10.29 -36.57
N TRP A 26 15.66 -10.44 -37.41
CA TRP A 26 14.91 -11.68 -37.61
C TRP A 26 15.77 -12.82 -38.19
N SER A 27 16.74 -12.52 -39.07
CA SER A 27 17.68 -13.51 -39.62
C SER A 27 18.81 -13.88 -38.67
N MET A 28 19.30 -12.94 -37.85
CA MET A 28 20.28 -13.18 -36.78
C MET A 28 19.63 -13.89 -35.61
N THR A 29 18.35 -13.63 -35.36
CA THR A 29 17.62 -14.29 -34.29
C THR A 29 17.35 -15.73 -34.61
N GLY A 30 17.76 -16.32 -35.76
CA GLY A 30 17.56 -17.73 -36.13
C GLY A 30 17.36 -18.60 -34.89
N ILE A 31 16.09 -18.74 -34.50
CA ILE A 31 15.75 -18.84 -33.06
C ILE A 31 16.17 -20.21 -32.61
N GLU A 32 17.39 -20.28 -32.09
CA GLU A 32 17.80 -21.41 -31.31
C GLU A 32 16.77 -21.55 -30.19
N PRO A 33 16.27 -22.77 -29.94
CA PRO A 33 15.36 -23.03 -28.83
C PRO A 33 15.89 -22.42 -27.52
N SER A 34 17.22 -22.40 -27.35
CA SER A 34 17.97 -21.82 -26.22
C SER A 34 17.55 -20.38 -25.88
N PHE A 35 17.38 -19.51 -26.86
CA PHE A 35 17.05 -18.10 -26.65
C PHE A 35 15.60 -17.92 -26.21
N THR A 36 14.67 -18.62 -26.84
CA THR A 36 13.25 -18.61 -26.44
C THR A 36 13.04 -19.19 -25.04
N HIS A 37 13.78 -20.24 -24.70
CA HIS A 37 13.77 -20.79 -23.35
C HIS A 37 14.29 -19.76 -22.33
N SER A 38 15.37 -19.05 -22.64
CA SER A 38 15.91 -17.99 -21.78
C SER A 38 14.92 -16.84 -21.53
N ILE A 39 14.29 -16.33 -22.60
CA ILE A 39 13.26 -15.28 -22.47
C ILE A 39 12.08 -15.75 -21.63
N ALA A 40 11.58 -16.96 -21.87
CA ALA A 40 10.47 -17.52 -21.10
C ALA A 40 10.84 -17.69 -19.62
N SER A 41 12.05 -18.14 -19.31
CA SER A 41 12.55 -18.25 -17.93
C SER A 41 12.64 -16.90 -17.24
N ILE A 42 13.23 -15.89 -17.89
CA ILE A 42 13.30 -14.51 -17.36
C ILE A 42 11.89 -13.98 -17.12
N TYR A 43 10.98 -14.20 -18.06
CA TYR A 43 9.59 -13.78 -17.94
C TYR A 43 8.90 -14.41 -16.71
N ILE A 44 9.00 -15.73 -16.54
CA ILE A 44 8.38 -16.45 -15.41
C ILE A 44 8.94 -15.95 -14.08
N LEU A 45 10.25 -15.70 -14.00
CA LEU A 45 10.90 -15.16 -12.79
C LEU A 45 10.42 -13.74 -12.48
N CYS A 46 10.36 -12.87 -13.48
CA CYS A 46 9.96 -11.47 -13.30
C CYS A 46 8.44 -11.29 -13.18
N PHE A 47 7.62 -12.26 -13.57
CA PHE A 47 6.17 -12.15 -13.67
C PHE A 47 5.52 -11.66 -12.37
N THR A 48 5.83 -12.31 -11.24
CA THR A 48 5.25 -11.96 -9.94
C THR A 48 5.72 -10.58 -9.48
N GLN A 49 7.00 -10.26 -9.67
CA GLN A 49 7.56 -8.99 -9.23
C GLN A 49 6.98 -7.82 -10.06
N LEU A 50 6.94 -7.94 -11.39
CA LEU A 50 6.34 -6.94 -12.26
C LEU A 50 4.86 -6.72 -11.92
N THR A 51 4.07 -7.80 -11.80
CA THR A 51 2.66 -7.72 -11.44
C THR A 51 2.44 -7.04 -10.09
N ALA A 52 3.22 -7.42 -9.07
CA ALA A 52 3.13 -6.82 -7.74
C ALA A 52 3.54 -5.35 -7.73
N THR A 53 4.63 -4.97 -8.40
CA THR A 53 5.07 -3.57 -8.49
C THR A 53 4.07 -2.70 -9.23
N SER A 54 3.49 -3.21 -10.34
CA SER A 54 2.48 -2.47 -11.08
C SER A 54 1.22 -2.25 -10.25
N PHE A 55 0.72 -3.29 -9.56
CA PHE A 55 -0.43 -3.11 -8.66
C PHE A 55 -0.12 -2.18 -7.48
N LYS A 56 1.10 -2.23 -6.95
CA LYS A 56 1.54 -1.32 -5.88
C LYS A 56 1.55 0.13 -6.35
N ILE A 57 2.02 0.39 -7.57
CA ILE A 57 1.98 1.72 -8.20
C ILE A 57 0.54 2.17 -8.46
N LEU A 58 -0.36 1.24 -8.81
CA LEU A 58 -1.80 1.49 -9.01
C LEU A 58 -2.64 1.60 -7.72
N SER A 59 -2.00 1.61 -6.53
CA SER A 59 -2.60 1.62 -5.19
C SER A 59 -4.01 2.24 -5.11
N LEU A 60 -5.04 1.39 -4.94
CA LEU A 60 -6.42 1.84 -4.85
C LEU A 60 -6.68 2.56 -3.53
N THR A 61 -6.61 3.89 -3.54
CA THR A 61 -7.13 4.69 -2.43
C THR A 61 -8.61 5.01 -2.70
N PRO A 62 -9.56 4.59 -1.84
CA PRO A 62 -10.96 4.97 -2.00
C PRO A 62 -11.08 6.47 -1.74
N SER A 63 -11.36 7.24 -2.79
CA SER A 63 -11.77 8.63 -2.62
C SER A 63 -13.25 8.65 -2.31
N VAL A 64 -13.60 8.94 -1.04
CA VAL A 64 -14.99 9.22 -0.66
C VAL A 64 -15.31 10.64 -1.13
N LYS A 65 -15.78 10.78 -2.36
CA LYS A 65 -16.45 11.99 -2.82
C LYS A 65 -17.94 11.70 -2.97
N ASN A 66 -18.76 12.44 -2.22
CA ASN A 66 -20.23 12.50 -2.34
C ASN A 66 -20.99 11.18 -2.09
N GLY A 67 -20.55 10.35 -1.13
CA GLY A 67 -21.35 9.21 -0.65
C GLY A 67 -21.53 8.04 -1.64
N ILE A 68 -20.91 8.11 -2.82
CA ILE A 68 -20.90 7.03 -3.81
C ILE A 68 -19.48 6.45 -3.87
N ASN A 69 -19.36 5.17 -3.52
CA ASN A 69 -18.09 4.42 -3.59
C ASN A 69 -17.70 4.17 -5.05
N HIS A 70 -17.13 5.16 -5.71
CA HIS A 70 -16.44 4.94 -6.99
C HIS A 70 -15.03 4.41 -6.71
N THR A 71 -14.78 3.16 -7.06
CA THR A 71 -13.41 2.62 -7.17
C THR A 71 -12.73 3.25 -8.39
N ARG A 72 -12.22 4.47 -8.23
CA ARG A 72 -11.31 5.06 -9.22
C ARG A 72 -9.89 4.57 -8.90
N PHE A 73 -9.13 4.23 -9.94
CA PHE A 73 -7.69 4.09 -9.83
C PHE A 73 -7.13 5.42 -9.33
N TYR A 74 -6.71 5.48 -8.07
CA TYR A 74 -6.06 6.65 -7.51
C TYR A 74 -4.56 6.35 -7.44
N TYR A 75 -3.73 7.30 -7.78
CA TYR A 75 -2.28 7.19 -7.58
C TYR A 75 -1.99 7.65 -6.15
N ASP A 76 -1.25 6.87 -5.37
CA ASP A 76 -0.92 7.22 -3.99
C ASP A 76 -0.04 8.48 -3.97
N THR A 77 -0.64 9.61 -3.57
CA THR A 77 0.00 10.93 -3.48
C THR A 77 0.82 11.11 -2.19
N ILE A 78 0.88 10.10 -1.31
CA ILE A 78 1.61 10.19 -0.03
C ILE A 78 3.13 10.14 -0.23
N ASN A 79 3.62 9.61 -1.36
CA ASN A 79 5.02 9.77 -1.76
C ASN A 79 5.21 11.17 -2.36
N THR A 80 5.70 12.10 -1.53
CA THR A 80 6.03 13.49 -1.85
C THR A 80 7.03 13.68 -3.00
N TYR A 81 7.65 12.60 -3.49
CA TYR A 81 8.58 12.62 -4.61
C TYR A 81 7.91 12.78 -6.00
N PHE A 82 6.60 12.56 -6.14
CA PHE A 82 5.98 12.44 -7.49
C PHE A 82 4.63 13.14 -7.62
N VAL A 83 4.65 14.47 -7.52
CA VAL A 83 3.45 15.33 -7.62
C VAL A 83 2.98 15.54 -9.08
N GLU A 84 3.78 15.20 -10.12
CA GLU A 84 3.51 15.65 -11.50
C GLU A 84 3.30 14.60 -12.61
N PHE A 85 3.36 13.28 -12.38
CA PHE A 85 3.32 12.34 -13.52
C PHE A 85 2.28 11.21 -13.41
N GLY A 86 1.09 11.46 -13.98
CA GLY A 86 0.18 10.40 -14.43
C GLY A 86 0.82 9.39 -15.40
N ALA A 87 2.02 9.70 -15.93
CA ALA A 87 2.82 8.82 -16.75
C ALA A 87 3.26 7.52 -16.03
N LEU A 88 3.47 7.53 -14.71
CA LEU A 88 3.85 6.31 -13.96
C LEU A 88 2.67 5.35 -13.80
N GLY A 89 1.48 5.87 -13.50
CA GLY A 89 0.25 5.09 -13.49
C GLY A 89 -0.05 4.51 -14.87
N LEU A 90 0.10 5.33 -15.92
CA LEU A 90 -0.03 4.87 -17.32
C LEU A 90 1.01 3.80 -17.66
N LEU A 91 2.28 3.97 -17.25
CA LEU A 91 3.33 2.96 -17.42
C LEU A 91 2.96 1.65 -16.73
N ALA A 92 2.50 1.71 -15.47
CA ALA A 92 2.11 0.52 -14.73
C ALA A 92 0.88 -0.17 -15.36
N ILE A 93 -0.09 0.58 -15.90
CA ILE A 93 -1.19 0.05 -16.71
C ILE A 93 -0.66 -0.60 -17.99
N LEU A 94 0.26 0.04 -18.71
CA LEU A 94 0.87 -0.53 -19.92
C LEU A 94 1.63 -1.82 -19.61
N VAL A 95 2.38 -1.86 -18.51
CA VAL A 95 3.08 -3.08 -18.06
C VAL A 95 2.08 -4.18 -17.73
N LEU A 96 1.04 -3.89 -16.94
CA LEU A 96 -0.01 -4.88 -16.64
C LEU A 96 -0.72 -5.36 -17.90
N LEU A 97 -1.05 -4.47 -18.83
CA LEU A 97 -1.79 -4.81 -20.02
C LEU A 97 -0.93 -5.58 -21.03
N PHE A 98 0.23 -5.05 -21.40
CA PHE A 98 1.04 -5.57 -22.51
C PHE A 98 2.07 -6.62 -22.09
N LEU A 99 2.62 -6.54 -20.88
CA LEU A 99 3.63 -7.50 -20.41
C LEU A 99 3.03 -8.61 -19.54
N ILE A 100 1.91 -8.39 -18.85
CA ILE A 100 1.34 -9.39 -17.95
C ILE A 100 0.07 -10.02 -18.56
N LEU A 101 -0.95 -9.21 -18.82
CA LEU A 101 -2.27 -9.69 -19.24
C LEU A 101 -2.26 -10.20 -20.68
N LEU A 102 -1.70 -9.44 -21.62
CA LEU A 102 -1.67 -9.83 -23.04
C LEU A 102 -0.96 -11.17 -23.25
N PRO A 103 0.27 -11.41 -22.74
CA PRO A 103 0.93 -12.71 -22.92
C PRO A 103 0.16 -13.84 -22.24
N THR A 104 -0.39 -13.61 -21.05
CA THR A 104 -1.20 -14.61 -20.32
C THR A 104 -2.45 -15.01 -21.11
N LEU A 105 -3.18 -14.02 -21.65
CA LEU A 105 -4.35 -14.26 -22.49
C LEU A 105 -3.96 -14.91 -23.82
N CYS A 106 -2.84 -14.52 -24.42
CA CYS A 106 -2.33 -15.17 -25.62
C CYS A 106 -2.07 -16.66 -25.37
N ILE A 107 -1.39 -17.03 -24.28
CA ILE A 107 -1.13 -18.43 -23.91
C ILE A 107 -2.44 -19.18 -23.64
N PHE A 108 -3.36 -18.55 -22.92
CA PHE A 108 -4.67 -19.15 -22.62
C PHE A 108 -5.47 -19.42 -23.90
N PHE A 109 -5.57 -18.43 -24.78
CA PHE A 109 -6.38 -18.54 -25.98
C PHE A 109 -5.70 -19.30 -27.12
N TYR A 110 -4.38 -19.52 -27.06
CA TYR A 110 -3.60 -20.18 -28.11
C TYR A 110 -4.16 -21.54 -28.54
N ARG A 111 -4.79 -22.27 -27.60
CA ARG A 111 -5.40 -23.58 -27.89
C ARG A 111 -6.63 -23.49 -28.79
N PHE A 112 -7.36 -22.37 -28.78
CA PHE A 112 -8.62 -22.30 -29.50
C PHE A 112 -8.39 -22.00 -30.99
N LYS A 113 -9.00 -22.82 -31.85
CA LYS A 113 -8.88 -22.69 -33.32
C LYS A 113 -9.31 -21.32 -33.84
N TRP A 114 -10.32 -20.70 -33.23
CA TRP A 114 -10.79 -19.37 -33.64
C TRP A 114 -9.74 -18.28 -33.35
N PHE A 115 -9.01 -18.39 -32.24
CA PHE A 115 -7.94 -17.46 -31.90
C PHE A 115 -6.73 -17.65 -32.82
N GLN A 116 -6.39 -18.89 -33.18
CA GLN A 116 -5.35 -19.16 -34.18
C GLN A 116 -5.70 -18.55 -35.55
N LYS A 117 -6.96 -18.69 -36.00
CA LYS A 117 -7.45 -18.02 -37.23
C LYS A 117 -7.36 -16.50 -37.14
N LEU A 118 -7.64 -15.92 -35.97
CA LEU A 118 -7.52 -14.48 -35.74
C LEU A 118 -6.05 -14.03 -35.82
N LEU A 119 -5.13 -14.79 -35.22
CA LEU A 119 -3.69 -14.53 -35.31
C LEU A 119 -3.16 -14.69 -36.73
N ASP A 120 -3.67 -15.66 -37.49
CA ASP A 120 -3.38 -15.83 -38.92
C ASP A 120 -3.86 -14.62 -39.72
N CYS A 121 -5.09 -14.15 -39.47
CA CYS A 121 -5.66 -12.96 -40.12
C CYS A 121 -4.83 -11.69 -39.83
N LEU A 122 -4.39 -11.51 -38.59
CA LEU A 122 -3.53 -10.40 -38.18
C LEU A 122 -2.05 -10.58 -38.58
N HIS A 123 -1.69 -11.70 -39.23
CA HIS A 123 -0.30 -12.05 -39.56
C HIS A 123 0.65 -12.04 -38.33
N LEU A 124 0.08 -12.25 -37.14
CA LEU A 124 0.79 -12.29 -35.86
C LEU A 124 1.26 -13.69 -35.48
N ARG A 125 0.84 -14.73 -36.22
CA ARG A 125 1.33 -16.10 -36.05
C ARG A 125 2.77 -16.25 -36.56
N LYS A 126 3.71 -15.69 -35.81
CA LYS A 126 5.15 -15.83 -36.06
C LYS A 126 5.70 -17.02 -35.30
N GLN A 127 6.81 -17.57 -35.80
CA GLN A 127 7.54 -18.69 -35.17
C GLN A 127 7.87 -18.41 -33.70
N LEU A 128 8.12 -17.15 -33.34
CA LEU A 128 8.37 -16.73 -31.95
C LEU A 128 7.17 -16.97 -31.03
N LEU A 129 5.95 -16.68 -31.48
CA LEU A 129 4.75 -16.89 -30.66
C LEU A 129 4.46 -18.38 -30.45
N ILE A 130 4.72 -19.19 -31.49
CA ILE A 130 4.57 -20.65 -31.44
C ILE A 130 5.59 -21.24 -30.46
N SER A 131 6.87 -20.93 -30.65
CA SER A 131 7.95 -21.41 -29.76
C SER A 131 7.75 -20.96 -28.32
N LEU A 132 7.41 -19.69 -28.08
CA LEU A 132 7.11 -19.19 -26.73
C LEU A 132 5.94 -19.95 -26.10
N GLY A 133 4.85 -20.15 -26.85
CA GLY A 133 3.70 -20.93 -26.41
C GLY A 133 4.07 -22.37 -26.07
N ASP A 134 4.94 -23.00 -26.86
CA ASP A 134 5.44 -24.35 -26.61
C ASP A 134 6.29 -24.41 -25.33
N VAL A 135 7.11 -23.37 -25.03
CA VAL A 135 7.87 -23.32 -23.77
C VAL A 135 6.93 -23.22 -22.56
N PHE A 136 5.94 -22.33 -22.59
CA PHE A 136 5.01 -22.15 -21.48
C PHE A 136 4.09 -23.36 -21.26
N THR A 137 3.70 -24.03 -22.34
CA THR A 137 2.80 -25.19 -22.28
C THR A 137 3.54 -26.53 -22.17
N GLY A 138 4.86 -26.56 -22.34
CA GLY A 138 5.69 -27.76 -22.33
C GLY A 138 5.56 -28.65 -21.09
N PRO A 139 5.44 -28.11 -19.86
CA PRO A 139 5.23 -28.93 -18.66
C PRO A 139 3.86 -29.63 -18.58
N TYR A 140 2.90 -29.21 -19.40
CA TYR A 140 1.51 -29.66 -19.36
C TYR A 140 1.26 -30.81 -20.33
N LYS A 141 0.28 -31.67 -20.00
CA LYS A 141 -0.11 -32.78 -20.87
C LYS A 141 -0.68 -32.26 -22.19
N ASN A 142 -0.20 -32.82 -23.30
CA ASN A 142 -0.55 -32.48 -24.68
C ASN A 142 -1.55 -33.45 -25.33
N GLY A 143 -1.92 -34.53 -24.64
CA GLY A 143 -2.88 -35.52 -25.10
C GLY A 143 -2.35 -36.58 -26.07
N THR A 144 -1.02 -36.77 -26.16
CA THR A 144 -0.42 -37.79 -27.04
C THR A 144 -0.45 -39.20 -26.46
N GLU A 145 -0.72 -39.38 -25.16
CA GLU A 145 -0.74 -40.67 -24.45
C GLU A 145 -2.14 -41.07 -23.96
N ASN A 146 -3.18 -40.97 -24.81
CA ASN A 146 -4.60 -41.17 -24.43
C ASN A 146 -5.08 -40.27 -23.28
N THR A 147 -4.38 -39.17 -23.01
CA THR A 147 -4.79 -38.19 -21.99
C THR A 147 -5.50 -37.01 -22.63
N TYR A 148 -6.25 -36.24 -21.84
CA TYR A 148 -6.75 -34.95 -22.29
C TYR A 148 -5.60 -33.93 -22.47
N ASP A 149 -5.79 -32.97 -23.38
CA ASP A 149 -4.88 -31.85 -23.59
C ASP A 149 -5.19 -30.74 -22.57
N TYR A 150 -4.25 -30.51 -21.67
CA TYR A 150 -4.34 -29.52 -20.58
C TYR A 150 -3.45 -28.30 -20.80
N ARG A 151 -2.93 -28.05 -22.02
CA ARG A 151 -2.05 -26.91 -22.29
C ARG A 151 -2.67 -25.55 -21.95
N PHE A 152 -4.00 -25.42 -22.05
CA PHE A 152 -4.72 -24.21 -21.65
C PHE A 152 -4.59 -23.88 -20.15
N MET A 153 -4.27 -24.87 -19.32
CA MET A 153 -4.05 -24.68 -17.89
C MET A 153 -2.83 -23.80 -17.59
N ALA A 154 -1.86 -23.70 -18.50
CA ALA A 154 -0.73 -22.78 -18.36
C ALA A 154 -1.22 -21.32 -18.24
N GLY A 155 -2.11 -20.91 -19.16
CA GLY A 155 -2.69 -19.57 -19.15
C GLY A 155 -3.65 -19.36 -17.98
N LEU A 156 -4.48 -20.37 -17.65
CA LEU A 156 -5.40 -20.29 -16.52
C LEU A 156 -4.65 -20.13 -15.20
N TYR A 157 -3.55 -20.87 -15.01
CA TYR A 157 -2.71 -20.79 -13.83
C TYR A 157 -2.09 -19.41 -13.64
N LEU A 158 -1.54 -18.82 -14.71
CA LEU A 158 -1.03 -17.44 -14.69
C LEU A 158 -2.14 -16.42 -14.41
N LEU A 159 -3.33 -16.60 -14.99
CA LEU A 159 -4.49 -15.75 -14.73
C LEU A 159 -4.93 -15.81 -13.26
N THR A 160 -5.01 -17.00 -12.68
CA THR A 160 -5.30 -17.20 -11.26
C THR A 160 -4.26 -16.51 -10.38
N ARG A 161 -2.97 -16.58 -10.73
CA ARG A 161 -1.92 -15.84 -10.01
C ARG A 161 -2.10 -14.32 -10.08
N ILE A 162 -2.49 -13.76 -11.22
CA ILE A 162 -2.80 -12.32 -11.35
C ILE A 162 -3.97 -11.94 -10.42
N ILE A 163 -5.02 -12.76 -10.36
CA ILE A 163 -6.19 -12.54 -9.49
C ILE A 163 -5.80 -12.61 -8.01
N ILE A 164 -5.00 -13.61 -7.61
CA ILE A 164 -4.54 -13.76 -6.23
C ILE A 164 -3.69 -12.55 -5.82
N LEU A 165 -2.77 -12.10 -6.68
CA LEU A 165 -1.94 -10.93 -6.42
C LEU A 165 -2.79 -9.65 -6.34
N SER A 166 -3.76 -9.46 -7.23
CA SER A 166 -4.63 -8.27 -7.18
C SER A 166 -5.49 -8.25 -5.91
N LEU A 167 -6.05 -9.39 -5.49
CA LEU A 167 -6.78 -9.53 -4.24
C LEU A 167 -5.92 -9.20 -3.02
N LEU A 168 -4.67 -9.66 -2.98
CA LEU A 168 -3.74 -9.38 -1.90
C LEU A 168 -3.45 -7.87 -1.77
N LEU A 169 -3.31 -7.16 -2.90
CA LEU A 169 -3.02 -5.73 -2.92
C LEU A 169 -4.24 -4.84 -2.64
N ILE A 170 -5.45 -5.24 -3.03
CA ILE A 170 -6.70 -4.50 -2.75
C ILE A 170 -7.07 -4.54 -1.25
N GLY A 171 -6.58 -5.55 -0.51
CA GLY A 171 -7.16 -6.00 0.75
C GLY A 171 -6.91 -5.19 2.02
N TYR A 172 -6.40 -3.95 1.98
CA TYR A 172 -6.11 -3.22 3.22
C TYR A 172 -7.37 -2.85 4.02
N LYS A 173 -8.54 -2.66 3.38
CA LYS A 173 -9.79 -2.27 4.07
C LYS A 173 -10.77 -3.42 4.32
N LEU A 174 -10.64 -4.53 3.60
CA LEU A 174 -11.56 -5.67 3.66
C LEU A 174 -10.91 -6.86 4.38
N VAL A 175 -10.62 -6.65 5.67
CA VAL A 175 -9.79 -7.55 6.48
C VAL A 175 -10.33 -8.99 6.51
N PHE A 176 -11.65 -9.19 6.44
CA PHE A 176 -12.23 -10.53 6.41
C PHE A 176 -12.48 -11.04 4.99
N ALA A 177 -12.99 -10.19 4.09
CA ALA A 177 -13.39 -10.65 2.76
C ALA A 177 -12.19 -11.07 1.90
N VAL A 178 -11.03 -10.40 2.04
CA VAL A 178 -9.83 -10.72 1.24
C VAL A 178 -9.22 -12.07 1.62
N PRO A 179 -8.91 -12.38 2.90
CA PRO A 179 -8.42 -13.71 3.28
C PRO A 179 -9.40 -14.83 2.89
N ILE A 180 -10.71 -14.61 3.00
CA ILE A 180 -11.72 -15.58 2.56
C ILE A 180 -11.64 -15.79 1.04
N ALA A 181 -11.60 -14.72 0.24
CA ALA A 181 -11.47 -14.83 -1.20
C ALA A 181 -10.15 -15.50 -1.62
N LEU A 182 -9.04 -15.22 -0.94
CA LEU A 182 -7.74 -15.85 -1.17
C LEU A 182 -7.75 -17.34 -0.80
N CYS A 183 -8.40 -17.70 0.31
CA CYS A 183 -8.59 -19.06 0.75
C CYS A 183 -9.40 -19.87 -0.28
N ILE A 184 -10.54 -19.33 -0.74
CA ILE A 184 -11.39 -19.93 -1.78
C ILE A 184 -10.62 -20.06 -3.09
N SER A 185 -9.92 -19.02 -3.53
CA SER A 185 -9.16 -19.04 -4.80
C SER A 185 -8.04 -20.08 -4.77
N SER A 186 -7.31 -20.17 -3.66
CA SER A 186 -6.23 -21.14 -3.48
C SER A 186 -6.77 -22.57 -3.37
N PHE A 187 -7.90 -22.75 -2.68
CA PHE A 187 -8.56 -24.04 -2.56
C PHE A 187 -9.09 -24.53 -3.92
N LEU A 188 -9.71 -23.64 -4.69
CA LEU A 188 -10.20 -23.96 -6.03
C LEU A 188 -9.04 -24.34 -6.95
N LEU A 189 -7.91 -23.63 -6.87
CA LEU A 189 -6.70 -24.00 -7.60
C LEU A 189 -6.17 -25.38 -7.18
N ALA A 190 -6.12 -25.68 -5.88
CA ALA A 190 -5.72 -26.99 -5.37
C ALA A 190 -6.64 -28.11 -5.88
N ALA A 191 -7.96 -27.89 -5.84
CA ALA A 191 -8.95 -28.83 -6.35
C ALA A 191 -8.80 -29.08 -7.86
N VAL A 192 -8.59 -28.02 -8.65
CA VAL A 192 -8.34 -28.11 -10.09
C VAL A 192 -7.06 -28.93 -10.36
N VAL A 193 -5.96 -28.66 -9.65
CA VAL A 193 -4.70 -29.40 -9.82
C VAL A 193 -4.87 -30.88 -9.42
N LEU A 194 -5.59 -31.17 -8.33
CA LEU A 194 -5.83 -32.52 -7.83
C LEU A 194 -6.68 -33.36 -8.80
N ILE A 195 -7.77 -32.79 -9.31
CA ILE A 195 -8.73 -33.46 -10.19
C ILE A 195 -8.14 -33.67 -11.58
N PHE A 196 -7.62 -32.60 -12.20
CA PHE A 196 -7.19 -32.64 -13.60
C PHE A 196 -5.76 -33.14 -13.78
N ARG A 197 -4.91 -33.03 -12.74
CA ARG A 197 -3.48 -33.41 -12.78
C ARG A 197 -2.80 -32.91 -14.07
N PRO A 198 -2.77 -31.59 -14.28
CA PRO A 198 -2.48 -30.99 -15.58
C PRO A 198 -1.02 -31.18 -16.04
N PHE A 199 -0.07 -31.42 -15.13
CA PHE A 199 1.34 -31.60 -15.45
C PHE A 199 1.67 -33.02 -15.91
N TYR A 200 2.67 -33.14 -16.80
CA TYR A 200 3.16 -34.43 -17.30
C TYR A 200 3.75 -35.29 -16.15
N ARG A 201 4.59 -34.69 -15.31
CA ARG A 201 5.19 -35.37 -14.16
C ARG A 201 4.28 -35.28 -12.93
N ASN A 202 3.99 -36.42 -12.33
CA ASN A 202 3.18 -36.48 -11.10
C ASN A 202 3.78 -35.69 -9.92
N LEU A 203 5.11 -35.59 -9.85
CA LEU A 203 5.78 -34.78 -8.82
C LEU A 203 5.35 -33.31 -8.89
N HIS A 204 5.25 -32.72 -10.08
CA HIS A 204 4.82 -31.32 -10.22
C HIS A 204 3.35 -31.12 -9.84
N ASN A 205 2.46 -32.07 -10.20
CA ASN A 205 1.06 -32.05 -9.74
C ASN A 205 0.98 -32.09 -8.21
N PHE A 206 1.78 -32.95 -7.58
CA PHE A 206 1.81 -33.08 -6.13
C PHE A 206 2.37 -31.82 -5.45
N THR A 207 3.50 -31.30 -5.93
CA THR A 207 4.12 -30.08 -5.37
C THR A 207 3.19 -28.88 -5.47
N GLU A 208 2.56 -28.65 -6.63
CA GLU A 208 1.62 -27.54 -6.80
C GLU A 208 0.37 -27.69 -5.93
N PHE A 209 -0.14 -28.92 -5.78
CA PHE A 209 -1.24 -29.20 -4.86
C PHE A 209 -0.86 -28.89 -3.41
N VAL A 210 0.31 -29.37 -2.94
CA VAL A 210 0.80 -29.12 -1.57
C VAL A 210 1.00 -27.62 -1.33
N ILE A 211 1.61 -26.91 -2.28
CA ILE A 211 1.80 -25.45 -2.18
C ILE A 211 0.44 -24.74 -2.07
N ALA A 212 -0.52 -25.07 -2.93
CA ALA A 212 -1.84 -24.45 -2.90
C ALA A 212 -2.59 -24.73 -1.58
N VAL A 213 -2.51 -25.94 -1.04
CA VAL A 213 -3.09 -26.30 0.26
C VAL A 213 -2.41 -25.53 1.40
N LEU A 214 -1.08 -25.42 1.40
CA LEU A 214 -0.35 -24.63 2.40
C LEU A 214 -0.77 -23.15 2.35
N PHE A 215 -0.98 -22.58 1.17
CA PHE A 215 -1.53 -21.23 1.03
C PHE A 215 -2.96 -21.11 1.59
N THR A 216 -3.83 -22.08 1.32
CA THR A 216 -5.19 -22.13 1.90
C THR A 216 -5.13 -22.15 3.44
N LEU A 217 -4.28 -22.98 4.03
CA LEU A 217 -4.08 -23.05 5.48
C LEU A 217 -3.52 -21.75 6.06
N PHE A 218 -2.57 -21.12 5.35
CA PHE A 218 -2.00 -19.85 5.75
C PHE A 218 -3.07 -18.75 5.81
N PHE A 219 -3.88 -18.58 4.77
CA PHE A 219 -4.92 -17.57 4.74
C PHE A 219 -6.09 -17.85 5.71
N SER A 220 -6.42 -19.13 5.93
CA SER A 220 -7.45 -19.48 6.91
C SER A 220 -7.00 -19.19 8.35
N ALA A 221 -5.71 -19.32 8.66
CA ALA A 221 -5.13 -19.01 9.97
C ALA A 221 -5.12 -17.50 10.29
N ILE A 222 -5.10 -16.62 9.28
CA ILE A 222 -5.13 -15.15 9.50
C ILE A 222 -6.46 -14.70 10.14
N ILE A 223 -7.57 -15.32 9.75
CA ILE A 223 -8.92 -14.96 10.21
C ILE A 223 -9.07 -15.06 11.74
N PRO A 224 -8.80 -16.22 12.40
CA PRO A 224 -8.94 -16.34 13.85
C PRO A 224 -7.94 -15.48 14.61
N VAL A 225 -6.71 -15.31 14.11
CA VAL A 225 -5.71 -14.42 14.73
C VAL A 225 -6.24 -12.99 14.81
N TYR A 226 -6.84 -12.49 13.74
CA TYR A 226 -7.44 -11.17 13.73
C TYR A 226 -8.63 -11.06 14.71
N MET A 227 -9.50 -12.08 14.76
CA MET A 227 -10.62 -12.11 15.70
C MET A 227 -10.16 -12.10 17.17
N ILE A 228 -9.09 -12.82 17.49
CA ILE A 228 -8.48 -12.83 18.84
C ILE A 228 -7.97 -11.44 19.20
N ILE A 229 -7.25 -10.76 18.30
CA ILE A 229 -6.72 -9.42 18.54
C ILE A 229 -7.85 -8.41 18.78
N VAL A 230 -8.88 -8.41 17.94
CA VAL A 230 -10.05 -7.53 18.10
C VAL A 230 -10.78 -7.81 19.41
N GLY A 231 -10.97 -9.08 19.75
CA GLY A 231 -11.58 -9.49 21.03
C GLY A 231 -10.78 -9.00 22.23
N ALA A 232 -9.45 -9.17 22.21
CA ALA A 232 -8.58 -8.71 23.29
C ALA A 232 -8.64 -7.17 23.47
N VAL A 233 -8.63 -6.42 22.37
CA VAL A 233 -8.78 -4.95 22.40
C VAL A 233 -10.14 -4.55 22.97
N LEU A 234 -11.22 -5.22 22.57
CA LEU A 234 -12.57 -4.93 23.08
C LEU A 234 -12.69 -5.22 24.58
N VAL A 235 -12.18 -6.37 25.05
CA VAL A 235 -12.14 -6.71 26.48
C VAL A 235 -11.31 -5.70 27.27
N PHE A 236 -10.15 -5.30 26.75
CA PHE A 236 -9.32 -4.28 27.38
C PHE A 236 -10.05 -2.94 27.50
N ASN A 237 -10.73 -2.49 26.44
CA ASN A 237 -11.51 -1.25 26.47
C ASN A 237 -12.67 -1.33 27.46
N ILE A 238 -13.41 -2.44 27.52
CA ILE A 238 -14.47 -2.63 28.52
C ILE A 238 -13.89 -2.59 29.94
N LEU A 239 -12.73 -3.19 30.18
CA LEU A 239 -12.11 -3.20 31.49
C LEU A 239 -11.63 -1.78 31.90
N VAL A 240 -10.98 -1.05 31.00
CA VAL A 240 -10.50 0.31 31.28
C VAL A 240 -11.67 1.28 31.44
N PHE A 241 -12.55 1.37 30.44
CA PHE A 241 -13.62 2.37 30.40
C PHE A 241 -14.86 1.96 31.20
N GLY A 242 -15.18 0.68 31.27
CA GLY A 242 -16.35 0.17 31.98
C GLY A 242 -16.12 -0.10 33.46
N ILE A 243 -14.88 -0.39 33.88
CA ILE A 243 -14.58 -0.78 35.27
C ILE A 243 -13.61 0.19 35.93
N ILE A 244 -12.40 0.36 35.40
CA ILE A 244 -11.34 1.13 36.07
C ILE A 244 -11.71 2.60 36.20
N ILE A 245 -12.11 3.25 35.10
CA ILE A 245 -12.46 4.68 35.11
C ILE A 245 -13.64 4.98 36.04
N PRO A 246 -14.77 4.24 36.01
CA PRO A 246 -15.87 4.46 36.95
C PRO A 246 -15.47 4.26 38.41
N ILE A 247 -14.68 3.23 38.74
CA ILE A 247 -14.17 3.02 40.11
C ILE A 247 -13.32 4.21 40.54
N TYR A 248 -12.43 4.69 39.68
CA TYR A 248 -11.60 5.86 39.95
C TYR A 248 -12.44 7.13 40.17
N MET A 249 -13.45 7.35 39.32
CA MET A 249 -14.38 8.48 39.45
C MET A 249 -15.18 8.41 40.77
N MET A 250 -15.67 7.23 41.14
CA MET A 250 -16.39 7.01 42.40
C MET A 250 -15.49 7.22 43.61
N TYR A 251 -14.24 6.76 43.55
CA TYR A 251 -13.24 7.01 44.59
C TYR A 251 -12.96 8.51 44.76
N HIS A 252 -12.78 9.23 43.65
CA HIS A 252 -12.54 10.66 43.67
C HIS A 252 -13.74 11.45 44.19
N LEU A 253 -14.96 11.08 43.79
CA LEU A 253 -16.20 11.65 44.29
C LEU A 253 -16.35 11.41 45.79
N HIS A 254 -16.06 10.19 46.26
CA HIS A 254 -16.08 9.86 47.69
C HIS A 254 -15.09 10.72 48.48
N LYS A 255 -13.87 10.91 47.95
CA LYS A 255 -12.85 11.79 48.55
C LYS A 255 -13.34 13.24 48.66
N ILE A 256 -13.97 13.77 47.60
CA ILE A 256 -14.57 15.12 47.61
C ILE A 256 -15.67 15.21 48.66
N ILE A 257 -16.62 14.25 48.69
CA ILE A 257 -17.72 14.23 49.67
C ILE A 257 -17.18 14.21 51.10
N LYS A 258 -16.15 13.40 51.38
CA LYS A 258 -15.53 13.32 52.71
C LYS A 258 -14.87 14.65 53.10
N ALA A 259 -14.17 15.31 52.16
CA ALA A 259 -13.59 16.63 52.39
C ALA A 259 -14.68 17.68 52.67
N CYS A 260 -15.77 17.70 51.88
CA CYS A 260 -16.91 18.60 52.10
C CYS A 260 -17.59 18.35 53.46
N ARG A 261 -17.81 17.08 53.86
CA ARG A 261 -18.35 16.76 55.19
C ARG A 261 -17.43 17.23 56.32
N SER A 262 -16.11 17.03 56.18
CA SER A 262 -15.13 17.48 57.18
C SER A 262 -15.13 19.01 57.29
N TYR A 263 -15.18 19.71 56.16
CA TYR A 263 -15.28 21.17 56.11
C TYR A 263 -16.56 21.68 56.78
N HIS A 264 -17.71 21.09 56.45
CA HIS A 264 -18.99 21.46 57.08
C HIS A 264 -18.98 21.18 58.59
N LYS A 265 -18.43 20.03 59.03
CA LYS A 265 -18.32 19.70 60.46
C LYS A 265 -17.47 20.72 61.23
N LYS A 266 -16.41 21.28 60.62
CA LYS A 266 -15.59 22.35 61.21
C LYS A 266 -16.29 23.72 61.25
N ARG A 267 -17.33 23.93 60.43
CA ARG A 267 -18.06 25.21 60.33
C ARG A 267 -19.46 25.20 60.95
N VAL A 268 -19.91 24.09 61.54
CA VAL A 268 -21.09 24.14 62.41
C VAL A 268 -20.73 25.08 63.56
N PRO A 269 -21.42 26.22 63.73
CA PRO A 269 -21.18 27.09 64.86
C PRO A 269 -21.51 26.26 66.10
N VAL A 270 -20.47 25.98 66.89
CA VAL A 270 -20.65 25.50 68.25
C VAL A 270 -21.50 26.56 68.93
N VAL A 271 -22.76 26.24 69.22
CA VAL A 271 -23.57 27.02 70.15
C VAL A 271 -22.71 27.13 71.41
N PRO A 272 -22.38 28.34 71.90
CA PRO A 272 -21.61 28.46 73.13
C PRO A 272 -22.50 27.95 74.25
N THR A 273 -22.30 26.70 74.64
CA THR A 273 -22.67 26.26 75.98
C THR A 273 -21.60 26.84 76.89
N GLU A 274 -21.97 27.87 77.63
CA GLU A 274 -21.21 28.37 78.76
C GLU A 274 -20.94 27.22 79.72
N GLN A 275 -19.70 26.73 79.75
CA GLN A 275 -18.97 26.41 80.99
C GLN A 275 -17.52 26.02 80.70
N GLU A 276 -16.65 26.92 81.15
CA GLU A 276 -15.32 26.74 81.76
C GLU A 276 -14.28 25.77 81.14
N GLN A 277 -13.24 26.42 80.59
CA GLN A 277 -11.81 26.21 80.85
C GLN A 277 -11.30 24.76 81.06
N GLU A 278 -10.57 24.26 80.07
CA GLU A 278 -9.19 23.80 80.34
C GLU A 278 -8.32 23.90 79.09
N LYS A 279 -7.08 24.34 79.29
CA LYS A 279 -6.04 24.61 78.30
C LYS A 279 -5.67 23.36 77.50
N ASP A 280 -5.46 23.50 76.19
CA ASP A 280 -4.27 22.92 75.58
C ASP A 280 -3.87 23.56 74.25
N ILE A 281 -2.56 23.68 74.08
CA ILE A 281 -1.82 24.43 73.07
C ILE A 281 -1.68 23.60 71.79
N ILE A 282 -2.14 24.09 70.63
CA ILE A 282 -1.62 23.66 69.31
C ILE A 282 -1.53 24.86 68.36
N SER A 283 -0.30 25.13 67.91
CA SER A 283 0.08 26.15 66.92
C SER A 283 -0.69 25.97 65.60
N LEU A 284 -1.40 27.01 65.17
CA LEU A 284 -1.97 27.09 63.83
C LEU A 284 -1.33 28.29 63.13
N ASP A 285 -0.62 27.97 62.04
CA ASP A 285 0.11 28.84 61.14
C ASP A 285 -0.82 29.89 60.52
N ASP A 286 -0.55 31.16 60.82
CA ASP A 286 -1.27 32.33 60.33
C ASP A 286 -0.90 32.60 58.88
N ASN A 287 -1.70 32.12 57.91
CA ASN A 287 -1.61 32.64 56.55
C ASN A 287 -2.87 32.46 55.70
N TRP A 288 -4.03 32.85 56.24
CA TRP A 288 -5.23 33.08 55.43
C TRP A 288 -5.98 34.33 55.91
N LEU A 289 -5.38 35.48 55.64
CA LEU A 289 -6.10 36.76 55.61
C LEU A 289 -7.04 36.73 54.41
N ALA A 290 -8.34 36.64 54.69
CA ALA A 290 -9.36 36.94 53.69
C ALA A 290 -9.31 38.44 53.40
N ASP A 291 -9.14 38.81 52.12
CA ASP A 291 -9.31 40.16 51.59
C ASP A 291 -10.65 40.74 52.06
N ARG A 292 -10.65 41.41 53.22
CA ARG A 292 -11.64 42.42 53.51
C ARG A 292 -11.19 43.64 52.75
N MET A 293 -12.04 44.08 51.81
CA MET A 293 -11.99 45.41 51.22
C MET A 293 -12.11 46.45 52.35
N GLU A 294 -11.00 46.77 53.00
CA GLU A 294 -10.87 47.96 53.82
C GLU A 294 -10.54 49.11 52.88
N ASN A 295 -11.54 49.98 52.70
CA ASN A 295 -11.41 51.39 52.39
C ASN A 295 -10.80 51.77 51.01
N PRO A 296 -11.63 52.13 50.01
CA PRO A 296 -11.16 52.50 48.67
C PRO A 296 -10.42 53.86 48.57
N GLN A 297 -10.13 54.54 49.69
CA GLN A 297 -9.42 55.83 49.70
C GLN A 297 -7.93 55.76 50.07
N GLU A 298 -7.40 54.60 50.45
CA GLU A 298 -5.97 54.41 50.77
C GLU A 298 -5.23 53.51 49.76
N TYR A 299 -5.78 53.34 48.56
CA TYR A 299 -5.09 52.60 47.49
C TYR A 299 -3.91 53.43 46.95
N ASN A 300 -2.73 53.22 47.51
CA ASN A 300 -1.49 53.81 47.03
C ASN A 300 -0.95 52.93 45.90
N GLU A 301 -1.23 53.33 44.65
CA GLU A 301 -0.74 52.67 43.44
C GLU A 301 0.80 52.74 43.38
N ARG A 302 1.49 51.79 44.00
CA ARG A 302 2.86 51.48 43.58
C ARG A 302 2.78 50.71 42.27
N HIS A 303 2.89 51.44 41.17
CA HIS A 303 3.20 50.86 39.88
C HIS A 303 4.53 50.11 39.99
N SER A 304 4.46 48.78 39.98
CA SER A 304 5.61 47.93 39.74
C SER A 304 6.18 48.31 38.37
N CYS A 305 7.35 48.92 38.38
CA CYS A 305 8.07 49.27 37.16
C CYS A 305 8.40 47.96 36.43
N VAL A 306 7.69 47.68 35.34
CA VAL A 306 8.01 46.56 34.45
C VAL A 306 9.34 46.90 33.79
N ILE A 307 10.38 46.16 34.12
CA ILE A 307 11.68 46.21 33.45
C ILE A 307 11.46 45.61 32.05
N PRO A 308 11.68 46.36 30.96
CA PRO A 308 11.64 45.79 29.63
C PRO A 308 12.90 44.93 29.44
N ASP A 309 12.70 43.61 29.38
CA ASP A 309 13.71 42.68 28.87
C ASP A 309 13.80 42.89 27.35
N ASP A 310 14.62 43.85 26.94
CA ASP A 310 15.36 43.74 25.69
C ASP A 310 16.59 44.67 25.68
N VAL A 311 17.68 44.11 25.17
CA VAL A 311 18.96 44.74 24.80
C VAL A 311 20.02 44.90 25.92
N LEU A 312 21.00 43.97 26.00
CA LEU A 312 22.32 44.15 25.36
C LEU A 312 23.31 42.97 25.59
N GLN A 313 23.52 42.17 24.54
CA GLN A 313 24.84 41.71 24.08
C GLN A 313 24.61 41.30 22.61
N GLY A 314 25.19 41.91 21.58
CA GLY A 314 26.41 42.70 21.50
C GLY A 314 27.26 42.12 20.36
N ASN A 315 27.03 42.64 19.15
CA ASN A 315 27.91 42.67 17.97
C ASN A 315 28.28 41.36 17.24
N ASN A 316 27.84 41.26 15.96
CA ASN A 316 28.72 41.61 14.84
C ASN A 316 27.93 41.88 13.54
N GLN A 317 28.17 43.08 13.00
CA GLN A 317 28.20 43.55 11.60
C GLN A 317 27.99 42.51 10.48
N SER A 318 27.43 42.80 9.30
CA SER A 318 26.80 43.98 8.67
C SER A 318 26.49 43.63 7.20
N VAL A 319 25.58 44.38 6.56
CA VAL A 319 25.38 44.60 5.09
C VAL A 319 24.55 43.51 4.37
N ILE A 320 23.26 43.72 4.05
CA ILE A 320 22.68 44.44 2.86
C ILE A 320 23.04 43.69 1.55
N THR A 321 22.20 43.43 0.55
CA THR A 321 20.77 43.60 0.24
C THR A 321 20.54 42.82 -1.07
N THR A 322 19.26 42.58 -1.33
CA THR A 322 18.59 41.95 -2.48
C THR A 322 19.12 42.19 -3.91
N THR A 323 18.81 41.18 -4.73
CA THR A 323 18.26 41.20 -6.11
C THR A 323 19.13 41.42 -7.35
N ALA A 324 18.92 40.46 -8.27
CA ALA A 324 18.76 40.59 -9.71
C ALA A 324 19.98 40.65 -10.64
N GLU A 325 19.85 39.83 -11.69
CA GLU A 325 20.25 40.06 -13.08
C GLU A 325 21.74 40.09 -13.47
N ASP A 326 22.11 38.98 -14.10
CA ASP A 326 22.43 38.91 -15.53
C ASP A 326 23.86 39.16 -16.02
N LEU A 327 24.22 38.28 -16.96
CA LEU A 327 25.22 38.39 -18.01
C LEU A 327 26.74 38.33 -17.75
N LYS A 328 27.34 37.45 -18.57
CA LYS A 328 28.69 37.43 -19.15
C LYS A 328 29.85 36.72 -18.40
N ARG A 329 30.08 35.47 -18.85
CA ARG A 329 31.38 34.92 -19.29
C ARG A 329 32.31 36.01 -19.91
N PRO A 330 33.67 35.89 -19.90
CA PRO A 330 34.35 34.65 -20.30
C PRO A 330 35.78 34.33 -19.74
N LEU A 331 36.19 33.07 -19.98
CA LEU A 331 37.51 32.57 -20.40
C LEU A 331 38.72 32.45 -19.43
N LEU A 332 39.38 31.29 -19.64
CA LEU A 332 40.81 30.94 -19.54
C LEU A 332 41.41 30.80 -18.13
N ASP A 333 41.73 29.57 -17.72
CA ASP A 333 43.04 28.89 -17.83
C ASP A 333 43.68 28.92 -16.42
N THR A 334 44.35 27.93 -15.87
CA THR A 334 45.23 26.88 -16.39
C THR A 334 45.53 25.87 -15.27
N GLN A 335 45.87 24.63 -15.65
CA GLN A 335 46.81 23.70 -14.98
C GLN A 335 46.50 23.20 -13.54
N ASN A 336 46.07 21.94 -13.42
CA ASN A 336 46.97 20.77 -13.25
C ASN A 336 46.21 19.44 -13.35
#